data_AF-A0AAV7KFL0-F1
#
_entry.id   AF-A0AAV7KFL0-F1
#
_cell.length_a   1.000
_cell.length_b   1.000
_cell.length_c   1.000
_cell.angle_alpha   90.00
_cell.angle_beta   90.00
_cell.angle_gamma   90.00
#
_symmetry.space_group_name_H-M   'P 1'
#
loop_
_entity.id
_entity.type
_entity.pdbx_description
1 polymer ?
#
loop_
_entity_poly.entity_id
_entity_poly.type
_entity_poly.pdbx_seq_one_letter_code
_entity_poly.pdbx_strand_id
1 'polypeptide(L)'
;MCFLCLWDSRDEANHYDTTKWPMRTDYIVGRYNVKCKSLIDPSKVYLPPLHIKLGLIKQFVKAMYFNGDGFLHIKEKFGAILSDAKLRAGIFVGPQIRDSMRDPVFPSKLNSIESEAWNAVVQIVQNFLGNYRAENYSELVDNLLESYRKMGCRMSLKLHFLQSHLDFFPSNLGDVSDEQGERFHQDISVMKSLYRGRFNPNMKGDYCWFLQRETDTEHARKSKCIKHF
;
A
#
# COMPACT_ATOMS: atom_id res chain seq x y z
N MET A 1 -5.33 13.10 -9.10
CA MET A 1 -6.43 13.99 -8.66
C MET A 1 -7.41 13.18 -7.85
N CYS A 2 -7.96 13.75 -6.78
CA CYS A 2 -8.97 13.08 -5.97
C CYS A 2 -10.30 12.98 -6.75
N PHE A 3 -10.99 11.85 -6.63
CA PHE A 3 -12.30 11.62 -7.25
C PHE A 3 -13.47 11.98 -6.31
N LEU A 4 -13.19 12.26 -5.03
CA LEU A 4 -14.18 12.62 -4.01
C LEU A 4 -14.27 14.14 -3.82
N CYS A 5 -13.16 14.86 -3.98
CA CYS A 5 -13.10 16.32 -3.84
C CYS A 5 -12.21 16.98 -4.89
N LEU A 6 -12.24 18.30 -4.95
CA LEU A 6 -11.42 19.14 -5.82
C LEU A 6 -10.03 19.42 -5.21
N TRP A 7 -9.39 18.38 -4.65
CA TRP A 7 -8.03 18.47 -4.13
C TRP A 7 -7.04 18.92 -5.22
N ASP A 8 -6.39 20.06 -4.99
CA ASP A 8 -5.35 20.57 -5.88
C ASP A 8 -4.00 19.95 -5.53
N SER A 9 -3.63 18.89 -6.25
CA SER A 9 -2.34 18.21 -6.05
C SER A 9 -1.11 19.08 -6.38
N ARG A 10 -1.28 20.29 -6.93
CA ARG A 10 -0.18 21.21 -7.22
C ARG A 10 0.13 22.19 -6.07
N ASP A 11 -0.80 22.34 -5.13
CA ASP A 11 -0.66 23.26 -4.00
C ASP A 11 0.20 22.66 -2.86
N GLU A 12 1.46 22.31 -3.17
CA GLU A 12 2.36 21.62 -2.23
C GLU A 12 2.52 22.35 -0.89
N ALA A 13 2.36 23.68 -0.87
CA ALA A 13 2.56 24.50 0.32
C ALA A 13 1.45 24.32 1.37
N ASN A 14 0.20 24.16 0.94
CA ASN A 14 -0.96 24.16 1.85
C ASN A 14 -1.52 22.75 2.12
N HIS A 15 -0.93 21.69 1.55
CA HIS A 15 -1.49 20.35 1.63
C HIS A 15 -1.64 19.83 3.07
N TYR A 16 -0.69 20.09 3.95
CA TYR A 16 -0.79 19.66 5.34
C TYR A 16 -1.73 20.53 6.17
N ASP A 17 -1.95 21.78 5.77
CA ASP A 17 -2.78 22.74 6.53
C ASP A 17 -4.25 22.73 6.07
N THR A 18 -4.50 22.36 4.81
CA THR A 18 -5.85 22.38 4.22
C THR A 18 -6.50 21.00 4.27
N THR A 19 -7.42 20.83 5.23
CA THR A 19 -8.17 19.58 5.41
C THR A 19 -9.49 19.54 4.63
N LYS A 20 -10.08 20.71 4.34
CA LYS A 20 -11.39 20.84 3.68
C LYS A 20 -11.24 21.27 2.23
N TRP A 21 -11.63 20.39 1.34
CA TRP A 21 -11.67 20.64 -0.10
C TRP A 21 -13.11 20.60 -0.60
N PRO A 22 -13.48 21.42 -1.61
CA PRO A 22 -14.82 21.36 -2.19
C PRO A 22 -15.13 19.95 -2.67
N MET A 23 -16.28 19.41 -2.24
CA MET A 23 -16.76 18.10 -2.69
C MET A 23 -16.96 18.10 -4.20
N ARG A 24 -16.60 17.00 -4.84
CA ARG A 24 -16.85 16.84 -6.27
C ARG A 24 -18.29 16.41 -6.47
N THR A 25 -19.10 17.28 -7.06
CA THR A 25 -20.48 16.99 -7.42
C THR A 25 -20.62 16.49 -8.87
N ASP A 26 -19.74 16.96 -9.77
CA ASP A 26 -19.88 16.72 -11.20
C ASP A 26 -18.72 15.89 -11.78
N TYR A 27 -19.08 14.87 -12.57
CA TYR A 27 -18.16 13.98 -13.30
C TYR A 27 -18.24 14.19 -14.82
N ILE A 28 -18.35 15.45 -15.24
CA ILE A 28 -18.45 15.83 -16.66
C ILE A 28 -17.11 15.59 -17.36
N VAL A 29 -17.14 14.83 -18.46
CA VAL A 29 -15.96 14.56 -19.29
C VAL A 29 -15.34 15.88 -19.79
N GLY A 30 -14.02 16.01 -19.66
CA GLY A 30 -13.26 17.20 -20.01
C GLY A 30 -13.10 18.22 -18.88
N ARG A 31 -13.86 18.11 -17.79
CA ARG A 31 -13.69 18.95 -16.59
C ARG A 31 -12.92 18.21 -15.50
N TYR A 32 -12.11 18.95 -14.72
CA TYR A 32 -11.40 18.45 -13.54
C TYR A 32 -10.75 17.06 -13.75
N ASN A 33 -10.07 16.89 -14.88
CA ASN A 33 -9.36 15.68 -15.30
C ASN A 33 -10.22 14.41 -15.47
N VAL A 34 -11.54 14.53 -15.63
CA VAL A 34 -12.40 13.40 -15.99
C VAL A 34 -12.25 13.12 -17.48
N LYS A 35 -11.62 11.99 -17.83
CA LYS A 35 -11.36 11.61 -19.23
C LYS A 35 -12.49 10.81 -19.86
N CYS A 36 -13.17 10.00 -19.06
CA CYS A 36 -14.19 9.07 -19.52
C CYS A 36 -15.39 9.11 -18.58
N LYS A 37 -16.56 8.75 -19.11
CA LYS A 37 -17.75 8.51 -18.29
C LYS A 37 -17.44 7.35 -17.32
N SER A 38 -17.74 7.53 -16.03
CA SER A 38 -17.55 6.46 -15.05
C SER A 38 -18.48 5.28 -15.36
N LEU A 39 -17.94 4.06 -15.27
CA LEU A 39 -18.72 2.83 -15.39
C LEU A 39 -19.39 2.44 -14.06
N ILE A 40 -18.86 2.95 -12.95
CA ILE A 40 -19.32 2.66 -11.60
C ILE A 40 -19.66 3.94 -10.87
N ASP A 41 -20.60 3.84 -9.95
CA ASP A 41 -20.91 4.92 -9.01
C ASP A 41 -19.68 5.18 -8.12
N PRO A 42 -19.18 6.42 -8.00
CA PRO A 42 -18.07 6.77 -7.12
C PRO A 42 -18.24 6.32 -5.66
N SER A 43 -19.47 6.26 -5.15
CA SER A 43 -19.77 5.76 -3.80
C SER A 43 -19.52 4.27 -3.62
N LYS A 44 -19.40 3.52 -4.72
CA LYS A 44 -19.12 2.07 -4.73
C LYS A 44 -17.65 1.75 -4.97
N VAL A 45 -16.79 2.77 -5.04
CA VAL A 45 -15.35 2.60 -5.19
C VAL A 45 -14.75 2.23 -3.83
N TYR A 46 -13.91 1.20 -3.80
CA TYR A 46 -13.09 0.91 -2.63
C TYR A 46 -11.71 1.55 -2.77
N LEU A 47 -11.20 2.15 -1.69
CA LEU A 47 -9.82 2.60 -1.63
C LEU A 47 -8.91 1.41 -1.30
N PRO A 48 -8.02 0.98 -2.21
CA PRO A 48 -7.28 -0.28 -2.05
C PRO A 48 -6.23 -0.18 -0.93
N PRO A 49 -6.43 -0.87 0.21
CA PRO A 49 -5.56 -0.74 1.39
C PRO A 49 -4.11 -1.12 1.08
N LEU A 50 -3.90 -2.18 0.30
CA LEU A 50 -2.56 -2.60 -0.13
C LEU A 50 -1.83 -1.47 -0.85
N HIS A 51 -2.44 -0.84 -1.84
CA HIS A 51 -1.78 0.24 -2.56
C HIS A 51 -1.53 1.45 -1.67
N ILE A 52 -2.40 1.76 -0.70
CA ILE A 52 -2.14 2.80 0.29
C ILE A 52 -0.87 2.45 1.07
N LYS A 53 -0.77 1.24 1.64
CA LYS A 53 0.43 0.74 2.35
C LYS A 53 1.69 0.88 1.50
N LEU A 54 1.66 0.39 0.25
CA LEU A 54 2.78 0.51 -0.69
C LEU A 54 3.18 1.99 -0.92
N GLY A 55 2.20 2.89 -0.98
CA GLY A 55 2.46 4.31 -1.18
C GLY A 55 3.05 5.02 0.04
N LEU A 56 2.65 4.61 1.24
CA LEU A 56 3.22 5.14 2.49
C LEU A 56 4.71 4.79 2.57
N ILE A 57 5.06 3.52 2.37
CA ILE A 57 6.45 3.05 2.38
C ILE A 57 7.27 3.72 1.28
N LYS A 58 6.69 3.86 0.08
CA LYS A 58 7.34 4.55 -1.03
C LYS A 58 7.72 5.98 -0.66
N GLN A 59 6.81 6.72 -0.04
CA GLN A 59 7.08 8.11 0.37
C GLN A 59 8.11 8.19 1.48
N PHE A 60 7.99 7.30 2.48
CA PHE A 60 8.97 7.19 3.56
C PHE A 60 10.38 7.01 3.00
N VAL A 61 10.62 5.96 2.20
CA VAL A 61 11.96 5.67 1.67
C VAL A 61 12.48 6.78 0.76
N LYS A 62 11.60 7.47 0.02
CA LYS A 62 11.99 8.61 -0.82
C LYS A 62 12.44 9.84 -0.02
N ALA A 63 11.95 10.02 1.21
CA ALA A 63 12.30 11.13 2.08
C ALA A 63 13.41 10.78 3.10
N MET A 64 13.80 9.49 3.19
CA MET A 64 14.95 9.08 4.00
C MET A 64 16.26 9.73 3.52
N TYR A 65 17.19 9.91 4.45
CA TYR A 65 18.54 10.32 4.12
C TYR A 65 19.31 9.16 3.46
N PHE A 66 19.62 9.30 2.18
CA PHE A 66 20.21 8.22 1.37
C PHE A 66 21.58 7.72 1.84
N ASN A 67 22.34 8.57 2.54
CA ASN A 67 23.65 8.19 3.10
C ASN A 67 23.56 7.86 4.60
N GLY A 68 22.35 7.82 5.17
CA GLY A 68 22.11 7.47 6.56
C GLY A 68 22.11 5.96 6.76
N ASP A 69 22.42 5.55 7.99
CA ASP A 69 22.48 4.14 8.40
C ASP A 69 21.18 3.39 8.11
N GLY A 70 20.03 4.07 8.22
CA GLY A 70 18.73 3.53 7.86
C GLY A 70 18.62 3.07 6.41
N PHE A 71 19.02 3.93 5.45
CA PHE A 71 18.96 3.57 4.03
C PHE A 71 20.03 2.54 3.66
N LEU A 72 21.22 2.63 4.29
CA LEU A 72 22.27 1.62 4.13
C LEU A 72 21.81 0.25 4.62
N HIS A 73 21.11 0.16 5.75
CA HIS A 73 20.51 -1.08 6.25
C HIS A 73 19.50 -1.69 5.26
N ILE A 74 18.63 -0.86 4.67
CA ILE A 74 17.72 -1.30 3.60
C ILE A 74 18.51 -1.85 2.41
N LYS A 75 19.59 -1.18 2.01
CA LYS A 75 20.43 -1.57 0.88
C LYS A 75 21.19 -2.87 1.16
N GLU A 76 21.69 -3.07 2.36
CA GLU A 76 22.31 -4.33 2.78
C GLU A 76 21.29 -5.48 2.74
N LYS A 77 20.09 -5.24 3.25
CA LYS A 77 19.04 -6.25 3.35
C LYS A 77 18.46 -6.65 1.98
N PHE A 78 18.23 -5.69 1.09
CA PHE A 78 17.51 -5.93 -0.17
C PHE A 78 18.33 -5.67 -1.44
N GLY A 79 19.58 -5.23 -1.35
CA GLY A 79 20.42 -4.88 -2.50
C GLY A 79 20.75 -6.06 -3.43
N ALA A 80 20.66 -7.29 -2.93
CA ALA A 80 20.83 -8.50 -3.76
C ALA A 80 19.62 -8.78 -4.68
N ILE A 81 18.43 -8.27 -4.33
CA ILE A 81 17.16 -8.54 -5.06
C ILE A 81 16.56 -7.29 -5.71
N LEU A 82 16.90 -6.09 -5.21
CA LEU A 82 16.43 -4.81 -5.72
C LEU A 82 17.60 -3.98 -6.21
N SER A 83 17.43 -3.35 -7.38
CA SER A 83 18.40 -2.38 -7.87
C SER A 83 18.39 -1.10 -7.01
N ASP A 84 19.52 -0.38 -7.00
CA ASP A 84 19.64 0.90 -6.29
C ASP A 84 18.55 1.90 -6.71
N ALA A 85 18.19 1.92 -8.00
CA ALA A 85 17.08 2.72 -8.51
C ALA A 85 15.72 2.33 -7.91
N LYS A 86 15.42 1.04 -7.73
CA LYS A 86 14.18 0.59 -7.09
C LYS A 86 14.18 0.94 -5.60
N LEU A 87 15.31 0.78 -4.92
CA LEU A 87 15.47 1.14 -3.52
C LEU A 87 15.24 2.64 -3.30
N ARG A 88 15.93 3.51 -4.05
CA ARG A 88 15.76 4.97 -3.97
C ARG A 88 14.35 5.42 -4.34
N ALA A 89 13.71 4.73 -5.28
CA ALA A 89 12.34 5.02 -5.66
C ALA A 89 11.30 4.51 -4.65
N GLY A 90 11.71 3.79 -3.61
CA GLY A 90 10.82 3.21 -2.61
C GLY A 90 9.91 2.11 -3.19
N ILE A 91 10.40 1.37 -4.18
CA ILE A 91 9.62 0.33 -4.86
C ILE A 91 9.80 -1.00 -4.13
N PHE A 92 8.89 -1.25 -3.19
CA PHE A 92 8.80 -2.50 -2.43
C PHE A 92 7.53 -3.27 -2.76
N VAL A 93 7.57 -4.59 -2.56
CA VAL A 93 6.38 -5.45 -2.59
C VAL A 93 5.94 -5.83 -1.17
N GLY A 94 4.72 -6.34 -1.03
CA GLY A 94 4.14 -6.71 0.27
C GLY A 94 5.05 -7.57 1.17
N PRO A 95 5.66 -8.66 0.67
CA PRO A 95 6.61 -9.46 1.46
C PRO A 95 7.79 -8.67 2.02
N GLN A 96 8.38 -7.77 1.23
CA GLN A 96 9.56 -6.98 1.65
C GLN A 96 9.17 -5.97 2.74
N ILE A 97 8.00 -5.35 2.63
CA ILE A 97 7.50 -4.42 3.64
C ILE A 97 7.27 -5.16 4.97
N ARG A 98 6.65 -6.35 4.92
CA ARG A 98 6.45 -7.18 6.11
C ARG A 98 7.77 -7.58 6.76
N ASP A 99 8.78 -7.91 5.96
CA ASP A 99 10.12 -8.23 6.45
C ASP A 99 10.81 -7.02 7.10
N SER A 100 10.66 -5.82 6.52
CA SER A 100 11.12 -4.58 7.16
C SER A 100 10.41 -4.28 8.48
N MET A 101 9.09 -4.49 8.56
CA MET A 101 8.31 -4.25 9.78
C MET A 101 8.63 -5.25 10.91
N ARG A 102 9.09 -6.45 10.56
CA ARG A 102 9.51 -7.48 11.53
C ARG A 102 10.97 -7.32 11.97
N ASP A 103 11.72 -6.41 11.36
CA ASP A 103 13.12 -6.19 11.68
C ASP A 103 13.25 -5.31 12.93
N PRO A 104 13.64 -5.88 14.09
CA PRO A 104 13.74 -5.11 15.33
C PRO A 104 14.93 -4.14 15.31
N VAL A 105 15.90 -4.36 14.43
CA VAL A 105 17.12 -3.54 14.33
C VAL A 105 16.84 -2.30 13.49
N PHE A 106 15.96 -2.39 12.49
CA PHE A 106 15.73 -1.31 11.54
C PHE A 106 15.40 0.04 12.18
N PRO A 107 14.46 0.17 13.15
CA PRO A 107 14.15 1.45 13.79
C PRO A 107 15.33 2.11 14.51
N SER A 108 16.31 1.31 14.98
CA SER A 108 17.53 1.81 15.65
C SER A 108 18.59 2.34 14.67
N LYS A 109 18.47 2.01 13.38
CA LYS A 109 19.33 2.54 12.31
C LYS A 109 18.81 3.86 11.75
N LEU A 110 17.56 4.20 12.02
CA LEU A 110 16.92 5.42 11.60
C LEU A 110 17.35 6.58 12.49
N ASN A 111 17.43 7.80 11.94
CA ASN A 111 17.53 8.98 12.77
C ASN A 111 16.22 9.24 13.52
N SER A 112 16.21 10.16 14.49
CA SER A 112 15.03 10.38 15.36
C SER A 112 13.75 10.69 14.57
N ILE A 113 13.84 11.50 13.50
CA ILE A 113 12.67 11.91 12.69
C ILE A 113 12.17 10.74 11.85
N GLU A 114 13.09 10.02 11.20
CA GLU A 114 12.76 8.82 10.42
C GLU A 114 12.18 7.71 11.30
N SER A 115 12.69 7.55 12.53
CA SER A 115 12.22 6.53 13.47
C SER A 115 10.79 6.84 13.95
N GLU A 116 10.49 8.11 14.27
CA GLU A 116 9.14 8.56 14.60
C GLU A 116 8.16 8.28 13.46
N ALA A 117 8.53 8.68 12.23
CA ALA A 117 7.71 8.44 11.04
C ALA A 117 7.54 6.95 10.72
N TRP A 118 8.58 6.14 10.86
CA TRP A 118 8.51 4.69 10.64
C TRP A 118 7.56 4.03 11.64
N ASN A 119 7.66 4.38 12.92
CA ASN A 119 6.77 3.86 13.95
C ASN A 119 5.31 4.24 13.67
N ALA A 120 5.03 5.47 13.23
CA ALA A 120 3.69 5.88 12.83
C ALA A 120 3.15 5.06 11.64
N VAL A 121 4.01 4.74 10.65
CA VAL A 121 3.63 3.86 9.53
C VAL A 121 3.29 2.46 10.01
N VAL A 122 4.11 1.88 10.90
CA VAL A 122 3.86 0.54 11.45
C VAL A 122 2.52 0.51 12.19
N GLN A 123 2.25 1.53 13.02
CA GLN A 123 0.99 1.65 13.75
C GLN A 123 -0.22 1.72 12.81
N ILE A 124 -0.16 2.53 11.75
CA ILE A 124 -1.24 2.64 10.77
C ILE A 124 -1.44 1.34 9.99
N VAL A 125 -0.36 0.67 9.61
CA VAL A 125 -0.44 -0.58 8.86
C VAL A 125 -1.07 -1.70 9.69
N GLN A 126 -0.74 -1.78 10.97
CA GLN A 126 -1.21 -2.83 11.87
C GLN A 126 -2.62 -2.57 12.40
N ASN A 127 -2.94 -1.32 12.74
CA ASN A 127 -4.15 -0.96 13.48
C ASN A 127 -5.23 -0.28 12.62
N PHE A 128 -4.95 0.01 11.35
CA PHE A 128 -5.93 0.58 10.44
C PHE A 128 -5.97 -0.15 9.10
N LEU A 129 -4.87 -0.23 8.36
CA LEU A 129 -4.82 -0.81 7.00
C LEU A 129 -4.72 -2.35 6.96
N GLY A 130 -5.09 -3.01 8.06
CA GLY A 130 -5.12 -4.46 8.23
C GLY A 130 -6.54 -5.01 8.33
N ASN A 131 -6.67 -6.19 8.94
CA ASN A 131 -7.96 -6.84 9.18
C ASN A 131 -8.72 -6.24 10.38
N TYR A 132 -8.02 -5.43 11.18
CA TYR A 132 -8.56 -4.80 12.37
C TYR A 132 -8.43 -3.28 12.25
N ARG A 133 -9.49 -2.59 12.66
CA ARG A 133 -9.55 -1.13 12.79
C ARG A 133 -9.63 -0.79 14.27
N ALA A 134 -8.54 -0.24 14.81
CA ALA A 134 -8.49 0.25 16.17
C ALA A 134 -9.42 1.44 16.36
N GLU A 135 -9.99 1.64 17.55
CA GLU A 135 -10.91 2.75 17.83
C GLU A 135 -10.23 4.12 17.68
N ASN A 136 -8.95 4.21 18.05
CA ASN A 136 -8.14 5.42 17.95
C ASN A 136 -7.47 5.62 16.58
N TYR A 137 -7.95 4.97 15.51
CA TYR A 137 -7.33 5.06 14.18
C TYR A 137 -7.18 6.50 13.67
N SER A 138 -8.08 7.42 14.04
CA SER A 138 -7.98 8.83 13.65
C SER A 138 -6.71 9.47 14.23
N GLU A 139 -6.41 9.23 15.50
CA GLU A 139 -5.20 9.75 16.15
C GLU A 139 -3.93 9.15 15.53
N LEU A 140 -3.97 7.87 15.16
CA LEU A 140 -2.86 7.23 14.44
C LEU A 140 -2.60 7.92 13.10
N VAL A 141 -3.65 8.36 12.41
CA VAL A 141 -3.54 9.05 11.13
C VAL A 141 -2.96 10.45 11.32
N ASP A 142 -3.41 11.18 12.32
CA ASP A 142 -2.87 12.51 12.65
C ASP A 142 -1.38 12.41 13.02
N ASN A 143 -1.00 11.41 13.81
CA ASN A 143 0.40 11.13 14.16
C ASN A 143 1.25 10.80 12.92
N LEU A 144 0.70 10.04 11.97
CA LEU A 144 1.38 9.74 10.70
C LEU A 144 1.58 11.01 9.88
N LEU A 145 0.55 11.84 9.74
CA LEU A 145 0.59 13.08 8.97
C LEU A 145 1.62 14.06 9.54
N GLU A 146 1.64 14.24 10.87
CA GLU A 146 2.59 15.13 11.54
C GLU A 146 4.02 14.61 11.39
N SER A 147 4.25 13.31 11.60
CA SER A 147 5.57 12.70 11.42
C SER A 147 6.07 12.82 9.98
N TYR A 148 5.18 12.64 9.00
CA TYR A 148 5.51 12.80 7.58
C TYR A 148 5.79 14.25 7.20
N ARG A 149 5.05 15.20 7.78
CA ARG A 149 5.30 16.63 7.63
C ARG A 149 6.69 17.00 8.15
N LYS A 150 7.04 16.57 9.37
CA LYS A 150 8.37 16.79 9.98
C LYS A 150 9.50 16.19 9.14
N MET A 151 9.28 15.00 8.58
CA MET A 151 10.23 14.32 7.69
C MET A 151 10.36 14.97 6.31
N GLY A 152 9.51 15.93 5.95
CA GLY A 152 9.52 16.61 4.65
C GLY A 152 8.90 15.78 3.53
N CYS A 153 8.05 14.80 3.85
CA CYS A 153 7.30 14.05 2.86
C CYS A 153 6.30 14.97 2.14
N ARG A 154 6.23 14.92 0.81
CA ARG A 154 5.16 15.60 0.07
C ARG A 154 3.85 14.83 0.20
N MET A 155 2.73 15.55 0.27
CA MET A 155 1.39 14.95 0.35
C MET A 155 1.06 14.20 -0.95
N SER A 156 1.06 12.87 -0.91
CA SER A 156 0.51 12.08 -2.01
C SER A 156 -1.01 11.98 -1.93
N LEU A 157 -1.63 11.54 -3.03
CA LEU A 157 -3.05 11.20 -3.07
C LEU A 157 -3.46 10.20 -1.97
N LYS A 158 -2.56 9.27 -1.60
CA LYS A 158 -2.83 8.25 -0.58
C LYS A 158 -2.85 8.84 0.82
N LEU A 159 -1.93 9.76 1.13
CA LEU A 159 -1.96 10.50 2.39
C LEU A 159 -3.18 11.43 2.44
N HIS A 160 -3.52 12.08 1.32
CA HIS A 160 -4.72 12.90 1.23
C HIS A 160 -6.00 12.09 1.52
N PHE A 161 -6.12 10.85 1.03
CA PHE A 161 -7.24 9.99 1.41
C PHE A 161 -7.30 9.73 2.91
N LEU A 162 -6.15 9.50 3.56
CA LEU A 162 -6.08 9.35 5.00
C LEU A 162 -6.42 10.65 5.73
N GLN A 163 -6.07 11.83 5.22
CA GLN A 163 -6.36 13.10 5.88
C GLN A 163 -7.82 13.55 5.72
N SER A 164 -8.38 13.44 4.51
CA SER A 164 -9.65 14.10 4.15
C SER A 164 -10.83 13.13 3.96
N HIS A 165 -10.57 11.82 3.89
CA HIS A 165 -11.58 10.83 3.48
C HIS A 165 -11.57 9.57 4.37
N LEU A 166 -11.32 9.72 5.68
CA LEU A 166 -11.34 8.60 6.65
C LEU A 166 -12.71 7.93 6.77
N ASP A 167 -13.76 8.72 6.59
CA ASP A 167 -15.17 8.29 6.58
C ASP A 167 -15.49 7.40 5.38
N PHE A 168 -14.72 7.48 4.30
CA PHE A 168 -14.89 6.67 3.10
C PHE A 168 -14.33 5.25 3.24
N PHE A 169 -13.50 4.98 4.26
CA PHE A 169 -12.95 3.64 4.49
C PHE A 169 -13.98 2.73 5.18
N PRO A 170 -14.24 1.52 4.64
CA PRO A 170 -15.12 0.56 5.30
C PRO A 170 -14.56 0.11 6.65
N SER A 171 -15.42 -0.48 7.49
CA SER A 171 -15.03 -0.94 8.83
C SER A 171 -13.98 -2.05 8.81
N ASN A 172 -14.03 -2.95 7.83
CA ASN A 172 -13.04 -4.01 7.62
C ASN A 172 -12.29 -3.79 6.31
N LEU A 173 -11.04 -3.32 6.40
CA LEU A 173 -10.18 -3.11 5.24
C LEU A 173 -9.53 -4.41 4.73
N GLY A 174 -9.44 -5.44 5.59
CA GLY A 174 -8.95 -6.76 5.19
C GLY A 174 -9.80 -7.38 4.09
N ASP A 175 -11.12 -7.29 4.21
CA ASP A 175 -12.08 -7.92 3.27
C ASP A 175 -12.05 -7.29 1.86
N VAL A 176 -11.63 -6.03 1.77
CA VAL A 176 -11.52 -5.28 0.51
C VAL A 176 -10.07 -5.10 0.07
N SER A 177 -9.15 -5.86 0.67
CA SER A 177 -7.73 -5.81 0.34
C SER A 177 -7.45 -6.48 -1.01
N ASP A 178 -6.70 -5.78 -1.86
CA ASP A 178 -6.26 -6.30 -3.17
C ASP A 178 -5.07 -7.27 -3.07
N GLU A 179 -4.72 -7.72 -1.86
CA GLU A 179 -3.66 -8.71 -1.63
C GLU A 179 -3.92 -10.04 -2.35
N GLN A 180 -5.19 -10.44 -2.46
CA GLN A 180 -5.56 -11.64 -3.19
C GLN A 180 -5.34 -11.47 -4.71
N GLY A 181 -5.62 -10.29 -5.25
CA GLY A 181 -5.33 -9.95 -6.65
C GLY A 181 -3.83 -9.99 -6.97
N GLU A 182 -2.99 -9.45 -6.08
CA GLU A 182 -1.53 -9.53 -6.23
C GLU A 182 -0.99 -10.96 -6.12
N ARG A 183 -1.60 -11.79 -5.26
CA ARG A 183 -1.25 -13.22 -5.20
C ARG A 183 -1.62 -13.95 -6.50
N PHE A 184 -2.80 -13.67 -7.05
CA PHE A 184 -3.20 -14.19 -8.36
C PHE A 184 -2.19 -13.82 -9.45
N HIS A 185 -1.66 -12.59 -9.46
CA HIS A 185 -0.62 -12.20 -10.41
C HIS A 185 0.68 -13.02 -10.27
N GLN A 186 1.07 -13.36 -9.05
CA GLN A 186 2.24 -14.23 -8.79
C GLN A 186 1.99 -15.65 -9.29
N ASP A 187 0.84 -16.23 -8.97
CA ASP A 187 0.46 -17.58 -9.39
C ASP A 187 0.39 -17.68 -10.92
N ILE A 188 -0.21 -16.68 -11.57
CA ILE A 188 -0.28 -16.59 -13.03
C ILE A 188 1.11 -16.42 -13.66
N SER A 189 2.03 -15.70 -13.01
CA SER A 189 3.41 -15.59 -13.50
C SER A 189 4.12 -16.95 -13.47
N VAL A 190 3.92 -17.74 -12.41
CA VAL A 190 4.45 -19.11 -12.32
C VAL A 190 3.80 -20.01 -13.37
N MET A 191 2.48 -19.96 -13.51
CA MET A 191 1.80 -20.73 -14.56
C MET A 191 2.30 -20.34 -15.95
N LYS A 192 2.52 -19.05 -16.24
CA LYS A 192 3.06 -18.62 -17.54
C LYS A 192 4.44 -19.20 -17.80
N SER A 193 5.32 -19.30 -16.79
CA SER A 193 6.65 -19.89 -16.99
C SER A 193 6.56 -21.39 -17.29
N LEU A 194 5.69 -22.12 -16.57
CA LEU A 194 5.42 -23.54 -16.82
C LEU A 194 4.91 -23.81 -18.24
N TYR A 195 4.07 -22.91 -18.76
CA TYR A 195 3.50 -23.01 -20.11
C TYR A 195 4.31 -22.26 -21.17
N ARG A 196 5.57 -21.89 -20.87
CA ARG A 196 6.50 -21.20 -21.79
C ARG A 196 5.91 -19.94 -22.43
N GLY A 197 5.19 -19.15 -21.62
CA GLY A 197 4.52 -17.91 -22.02
C GLY A 197 3.19 -18.10 -22.74
N ARG A 198 2.72 -19.33 -22.97
CA ARG A 198 1.43 -19.58 -23.64
C ARG A 198 0.27 -19.33 -22.68
N PHE A 199 -0.65 -18.46 -23.06
CA PHE A 199 -1.89 -18.20 -22.34
C PHE A 199 -3.08 -18.81 -23.09
N ASN A 200 -3.23 -20.12 -23.01
CA ASN A 200 -4.26 -20.89 -23.74
C ASN A 200 -5.38 -21.38 -22.80
N PRO A 201 -6.53 -21.84 -23.35
CA PRO A 201 -7.61 -22.39 -22.54
C PRO A 201 -7.17 -23.52 -21.60
N ASN A 202 -6.22 -24.35 -22.00
CA ASN A 202 -5.70 -25.45 -21.18
C ASN A 202 -4.99 -24.93 -19.92
N MET A 203 -4.10 -23.94 -20.04
CA MET A 203 -3.44 -23.30 -18.90
C MET A 203 -4.46 -22.70 -17.92
N LYS A 204 -5.52 -22.07 -18.44
CA LYS A 204 -6.61 -21.55 -17.59
C LYS A 204 -7.37 -22.68 -16.90
N GLY A 205 -7.68 -23.74 -17.63
CA GLY A 205 -8.33 -24.94 -17.09
C GLY A 205 -7.50 -25.58 -15.98
N ASP A 206 -6.20 -25.74 -16.20
CA ASP A 206 -5.26 -26.29 -15.23
C ASP A 206 -5.11 -25.39 -14.00
N TYR A 207 -5.13 -24.07 -14.17
CA TYR A 207 -5.17 -23.12 -13.04
C TYR A 207 -6.43 -23.30 -12.19
N CYS A 208 -7.61 -23.31 -12.81
CA CYS A 208 -8.87 -23.55 -12.11
C CYS A 208 -8.88 -24.92 -11.42
N TRP A 209 -8.33 -25.95 -12.07
CA TRP A 209 -8.21 -27.29 -11.52
C TRP A 209 -7.31 -27.32 -10.28
N PHE A 210 -6.17 -26.61 -10.30
CA PHE A 210 -5.30 -26.50 -9.13
C PHE A 210 -5.99 -25.81 -7.97
N LEU A 211 -6.73 -24.71 -8.22
CA LEU A 211 -7.50 -24.02 -7.19
C LEU A 211 -8.55 -24.94 -6.56
N GLN A 212 -9.33 -25.66 -7.37
CA GLN A 212 -10.35 -26.60 -6.89
C GLN A 212 -9.72 -27.73 -6.04
N ARG A 213 -8.56 -28.22 -6.44
CA ARG A 213 -7.87 -29.31 -5.72
C ARG A 213 -7.30 -28.85 -4.39
N GLU A 214 -6.91 -27.59 -4.26
CA GLU A 214 -6.49 -27.01 -2.98
C GLU A 214 -7.66 -26.82 -2.01
N THR A 215 -8.88 -26.54 -2.53
CA THR A 215 -10.08 -26.37 -1.70
C THR A 215 -10.71 -27.68 -1.23
N ASP A 216 -10.55 -28.78 -1.98
CA ASP A 216 -11.23 -30.06 -1.74
C ASP A 216 -10.45 -31.05 -0.83
N THR A 217 -9.32 -30.65 -0.24
CA THR A 217 -8.55 -31.54 0.64
C THR A 217 -8.95 -31.42 2.12
N GLU A 218 -9.83 -32.32 2.60
CA GLU A 218 -10.05 -32.57 4.04
C GLU A 218 -8.77 -33.03 4.78
N HIS A 219 -7.72 -33.40 4.05
CA HIS A 219 -6.41 -33.76 4.59
C HIS A 219 -5.32 -32.86 4.03
N ALA A 220 -5.27 -31.63 4.53
CA ALA A 220 -4.12 -30.76 4.34
C ALA A 220 -2.87 -31.47 4.89
N ARG A 221 -1.95 -31.88 4.02
CA ARG A 221 -0.57 -32.15 4.44
C ARG A 221 -0.06 -30.82 4.98
N LYS A 222 0.03 -30.68 6.31
CA LYS A 222 0.67 -29.55 6.98
C LYS A 222 2.10 -29.45 6.44
N SER A 223 2.30 -28.69 5.37
CA SER A 223 3.54 -27.93 5.22
C SER A 223 3.63 -27.10 6.49
N LYS A 224 4.80 -27.11 7.15
CA LYS A 224 5.01 -26.32 8.36
C LYS A 224 4.56 -24.90 8.06
N CYS A 225 3.39 -24.55 8.57
CA CYS A 225 2.96 -23.19 8.74
C CYS A 225 4.01 -22.59 9.68
N ILE A 226 5.04 -21.97 9.10
CA ILE A 226 5.77 -20.95 9.82
C ILE A 226 4.70 -19.91 10.06
N LYS A 227 4.18 -19.90 11.30
CA LYS A 227 3.22 -18.93 11.80
C LYS A 227 3.65 -17.54 11.32
N HIS A 228 3.01 -17.04 10.28
CA HIS A 228 3.13 -15.66 9.86
C HIS A 228 1.98 -14.91 10.50
N PHE A 229 2.13 -14.69 11.81
CA PHE A 229 1.47 -13.59 12.51
C PHE A 229 2.09 -12.27 12.05
#